data_AF-A0A5K0XLC6-F1
#
_entry.id   AF-A0A5K0XLC6-F1
#
_cell.length_a   1.000
_cell.length_b   1.000
_cell.length_c   1.000
_cell.angle_alpha   90.00
_cell.angle_beta   90.00
_cell.angle_gamma   90.00
#
_symmetry.space_group_name_H-M   'P 1'
#
loop_
_entity.id
_entity.type
_entity.pdbx_description
1 polymer ?
#
loop_
_entity_poly.entity_id
_entity_poly.type
_entity_poly.pdbx_seq_one_letter_code
_entity_poly.pdbx_strand_id
1 'polypeptide(L)'
;VFPIKAGGRILEFIYSGKQFQTKGGMKVGTATTHYFDSAEFKIKQKQTKAFTCSPVEVISSSDHKQSTYCHLLLGLFFSEKVEFVTSTFAYTIVEAFREFEQLWEEICRDIREGDLSPRITSLVMRKAVLELISPAPLLASIIEKECMELKDWYGVIPQLWPNAKYIYSIMTGSMLPYLKKLRHYAGHLPLVGADYGATECWIGANIDPAAPPELVSFTVVPTFAYFEFLPLHRHRSQDAAAMHEFTEAQPVRLSQVELGEEYEVVVTTFT
;
A
#
# COMPACT_ATOMS: atom_id res chain seq x y z
N VAL A 1 -9.31 -1.76 -16.40
CA VAL A 1 -9.80 -3.10 -15.99
C VAL A 1 -10.72 -3.01 -14.77
N PHE A 2 -10.41 -2.21 -13.75
CA PHE A 2 -11.25 -2.07 -12.55
C PHE A 2 -11.71 -0.60 -12.36
N PRO A 3 -12.78 -0.14 -13.01
CA PRO A 3 -13.22 1.25 -12.88
C PRO A 3 -13.78 1.52 -11.48
N ILE A 4 -13.41 2.63 -10.84
CA ILE A 4 -13.96 3.08 -9.55
C ILE A 4 -15.08 4.11 -9.75
N LYS A 5 -16.05 4.15 -8.85
CA LYS A 5 -17.15 5.12 -8.87
C LYS A 5 -16.67 6.49 -8.38
N ALA A 6 -17.13 7.56 -9.01
CA ALA A 6 -16.85 8.92 -8.54
C ALA A 6 -17.49 9.14 -7.15
N GLY A 7 -16.73 9.74 -6.21
CA GLY A 7 -17.18 9.92 -4.84
C GLY A 7 -17.07 8.66 -3.97
N GLY A 8 -16.52 7.58 -4.52
CA GLY A 8 -16.09 6.42 -3.76
C GLY A 8 -14.90 6.74 -2.84
N ARG A 9 -14.63 5.81 -1.93
CA ARG A 9 -13.55 5.91 -0.95
C ARG A 9 -12.58 4.76 -1.07
N ILE A 10 -11.41 4.96 -0.48
CA ILE A 10 -10.32 4.01 -0.44
C ILE A 10 -10.05 3.66 1.02
N LEU A 11 -10.10 2.37 1.36
CA LEU A 11 -9.55 1.89 2.62
C LEU A 11 -8.05 1.75 2.46
N GLU A 12 -7.31 2.71 3.01
CA GLU A 12 -5.88 2.86 2.78
C GLU A 12 -5.11 2.79 4.09
N PHE A 13 -4.27 1.77 4.24
CA PHE A 13 -3.39 1.57 5.38
C PHE A 13 -2.04 2.22 5.09
N ILE A 14 -1.97 3.54 5.28
CA ILE A 14 -0.77 4.34 5.03
C ILE A 14 -0.34 5.06 6.30
N TYR A 15 0.97 5.09 6.51
CA TYR A 15 1.56 5.67 7.71
C TYR A 15 2.66 6.63 7.31
N SER A 16 2.58 7.87 7.80
CA SER A 16 3.68 8.80 7.68
C SER A 16 4.68 8.54 8.79
N GLY A 17 5.90 8.16 8.42
CA GLY A 17 7.04 8.06 9.33
C GLY A 17 7.51 9.41 9.86
N LYS A 18 8.35 9.38 10.91
CA LYS A 18 8.95 10.58 11.49
C LYS A 18 9.88 11.26 10.48
N GLN A 19 9.71 12.57 10.29
CA GLN A 19 10.67 13.41 9.60
C GLN A 19 11.65 14.03 10.60
N PHE A 20 12.90 14.20 10.19
CA PHE A 20 13.89 14.98 10.94
C PHE A 20 14.63 15.93 10.01
N GLN A 21 15.42 16.85 10.57
CA GLN A 21 16.24 17.78 9.78
C GLN A 21 17.71 17.41 9.89
N THR A 22 18.42 17.49 8.77
CA THR A 22 19.90 17.45 8.78
C THR A 22 20.45 18.71 9.45
N LYS A 23 21.74 18.68 9.80
CA LYS A 23 22.45 19.88 10.29
C LYS A 23 22.41 21.06 9.30
N GLY A 24 22.22 20.79 8.01
CA GLY A 24 22.07 21.79 6.95
C GLY A 24 20.62 22.27 6.73
N GLY A 25 19.66 21.85 7.58
CA GLY A 25 18.27 22.29 7.50
C GLY A 25 17.38 21.49 6.53
N MET A 26 17.92 20.49 5.84
CA MET A 26 17.16 19.66 4.89
C MET A 26 16.27 18.66 5.64
N LYS A 27 15.01 18.54 5.23
CA LYS A 27 14.09 17.51 5.78
C LYS A 27 14.46 16.13 5.24
N VAL A 28 14.49 15.15 6.13
CA VAL A 28 14.75 13.73 5.83
C VAL A 28 13.56 12.91 6.33
N GLY A 29 13.13 11.95 5.53
CA GLY A 29 12.00 11.07 5.78
C GLY A 29 11.88 10.04 4.65
N THR A 30 10.95 9.11 4.78
CA THR A 30 10.69 8.13 3.71
C THR A 30 10.08 8.81 2.49
N ALA A 31 10.28 8.25 1.29
CA ALA A 31 9.66 8.78 0.06
C ALA A 31 8.13 8.85 0.19
N THR A 32 7.50 7.84 0.79
CA THR A 32 6.05 7.80 1.03
C THR A 32 5.59 8.87 2.02
N THR A 33 6.35 9.12 3.10
CA THR A 33 6.07 10.22 4.04
C THR A 33 6.03 11.56 3.33
N HIS A 34 7.05 11.87 2.53
CA HIS A 34 7.09 13.11 1.76
C HIS A 34 5.96 13.19 0.75
N TYR A 35 5.60 12.06 0.11
CA TYR A 35 4.47 12.00 -0.81
C TYR A 35 3.13 12.27 -0.11
N PHE A 36 2.85 11.65 1.04
CA PHE A 36 1.59 11.86 1.76
C PHE A 36 1.44 13.30 2.27
N ASP A 37 2.55 13.97 2.60
CA ASP A 37 2.56 15.37 3.03
C ASP A 37 2.47 16.36 1.85
N SER A 38 2.63 15.89 0.61
CA SER A 38 2.74 16.72 -0.59
C SER A 38 1.43 17.38 -1.04
N ALA A 39 1.53 18.45 -1.83
CA ALA A 39 0.36 19.07 -2.45
C ALA A 39 -0.23 18.16 -3.53
N GLU A 40 0.63 17.40 -4.22
CA GLU A 40 0.32 16.46 -5.28
C GLU A 40 -0.61 15.36 -4.80
N PHE A 41 -0.38 14.83 -3.60
CA PHE A 41 -1.28 13.85 -2.98
C PHE A 41 -2.69 14.42 -2.78
N LYS A 42 -2.78 15.65 -2.25
CA LYS A 42 -4.07 16.35 -2.06
C LYS A 42 -4.75 16.68 -3.38
N ILE A 43 -3.99 17.06 -4.40
CA ILE A 43 -4.50 17.36 -5.75
C ILE A 43 -5.02 16.09 -6.40
N LYS A 44 -4.27 14.97 -6.33
CA LYS A 44 -4.66 13.67 -6.88
C LYS A 44 -6.01 13.24 -6.32
N GLN A 45 -6.21 13.31 -5.00
CA GLN A 45 -7.50 12.97 -4.37
C GLN A 45 -8.66 13.83 -4.89
N LYS A 46 -8.43 15.13 -5.09
CA LYS A 46 -9.46 16.04 -5.64
C LYS A 46 -9.78 15.76 -7.10
N GLN A 47 -8.76 15.47 -7.91
CA GLN A 47 -8.90 15.21 -9.35
C GLN A 47 -9.59 13.86 -9.62
N THR A 48 -9.18 12.80 -8.92
CA THR A 48 -9.76 11.46 -9.07
C THR A 48 -11.12 11.33 -8.40
N LYS A 49 -11.48 12.28 -7.53
CA LYS A 49 -12.66 12.22 -6.65
C LYS A 49 -12.73 10.92 -5.85
N ALA A 50 -11.57 10.32 -5.58
CA ALA A 50 -11.41 9.15 -4.74
C ALA A 50 -10.75 9.60 -3.44
N PHE A 51 -11.48 9.51 -2.35
CA PHE A 51 -11.06 10.02 -1.05
C PHE A 51 -10.64 8.87 -0.14
N THR A 52 -9.54 9.03 0.59
CA THR A 52 -9.21 8.08 1.65
C THR A 52 -10.29 8.11 2.74
N CYS A 53 -10.56 6.96 3.37
CA CYS A 53 -11.44 6.90 4.54
C CYS A 53 -10.87 7.69 5.72
N SER A 54 -9.55 7.80 5.81
CA SER A 54 -8.85 8.28 7.00
C SER A 54 -8.34 9.71 6.84
N PRO A 55 -8.56 10.59 7.84
CA PRO A 55 -8.06 11.95 7.79
C PRO A 55 -6.54 11.99 7.97
N VAL A 56 -5.93 13.14 7.65
CA VAL A 56 -4.48 13.33 7.68
C VAL A 56 -3.90 13.10 9.08
N GLU A 57 -4.65 13.41 10.14
CA GLU A 57 -4.26 13.22 11.53
C GLU A 57 -4.09 11.74 11.90
N VAL A 58 -4.85 10.85 11.25
CA VAL A 58 -4.67 9.39 11.38
C VAL A 58 -3.42 8.95 10.62
N ILE A 59 -3.25 9.42 9.38
CA ILE A 59 -2.13 9.05 8.49
C ILE A 59 -0.79 9.53 9.04
N SER A 60 -0.74 10.76 9.55
CA SER A 60 0.47 11.43 10.04
C SER A 60 0.81 11.09 11.49
N SER A 61 0.07 10.17 12.12
CA SER A 61 0.35 9.75 13.49
C SER A 61 1.61 8.89 13.57
N SER A 62 2.42 9.16 14.60
CA SER A 62 3.63 8.38 14.89
C SER A 62 3.35 7.03 15.57
N ASP A 63 2.13 6.81 16.07
CA ASP A 63 1.70 5.52 16.63
C ASP A 63 0.90 4.75 15.58
N HIS A 64 1.56 3.78 14.94
CA HIS A 64 0.94 2.98 13.89
C HIS A 64 -0.19 2.11 14.40
N LYS A 65 -0.17 1.63 15.66
CA LYS A 65 -1.25 0.80 16.21
C LYS A 65 -2.54 1.59 16.38
N GLN A 66 -2.43 2.82 16.89
CA GLN A 66 -3.58 3.74 16.96
C GLN A 66 -4.10 4.07 15.55
N SER A 67 -3.18 4.29 14.62
CA SER A 67 -3.52 4.59 13.22
C SER A 67 -4.27 3.44 12.56
N THR A 68 -3.78 2.20 12.70
CA THR A 68 -4.41 0.98 12.17
C THR A 68 -5.83 0.83 12.70
N TYR A 69 -6.03 1.01 14.01
CA TYR A 69 -7.37 0.98 14.62
C TYR A 69 -8.32 1.99 13.95
N CYS A 70 -7.87 3.24 13.80
CA CYS A 70 -8.68 4.28 13.17
C CYS A 70 -8.88 4.07 11.67
N HIS A 71 -7.92 3.50 10.94
CA HIS A 71 -8.08 3.10 9.55
C HIS A 71 -9.18 2.04 9.41
N LEU A 72 -9.15 1.00 10.24
CA LEU A 72 -10.17 -0.06 10.26
C LEU A 72 -11.55 0.49 10.62
N LEU A 73 -11.65 1.28 11.69
CA LEU A 73 -12.91 1.86 12.15
C LEU A 73 -13.53 2.76 11.07
N LEU A 74 -12.77 3.68 10.47
CA LEU A 74 -13.28 4.55 9.42
C LEU A 74 -13.56 3.77 8.13
N GLY A 75 -12.76 2.74 7.83
CA GLY A 75 -13.02 1.80 6.74
C GLY A 75 -14.38 1.13 6.87
N LEU A 76 -14.73 0.65 8.06
CA LEU A 76 -16.02 0.04 8.36
C LEU A 76 -17.16 1.07 8.38
N PHE A 77 -16.93 2.23 8.98
CA PHE A 77 -17.91 3.32 9.03
C PHE A 77 -18.33 3.77 7.62
N PHE A 78 -17.38 3.78 6.68
CA PHE A 78 -17.63 4.10 5.28
C PHE A 78 -17.71 2.86 4.37
N SER A 79 -18.02 1.69 4.91
CA SER A 79 -17.96 0.39 4.22
C SER A 79 -18.60 0.38 2.83
N GLU A 80 -19.81 0.91 2.70
CA GLU A 80 -20.54 0.97 1.43
C GLU A 80 -19.86 1.85 0.37
N LYS A 81 -18.98 2.77 0.76
CA LYS A 81 -18.30 3.68 -0.16
C LYS A 81 -16.93 3.15 -0.57
N VAL A 82 -16.40 2.10 0.08
CA VAL A 82 -15.06 1.60 -0.22
C VAL A 82 -15.06 0.88 -1.56
N GLU A 83 -14.25 1.38 -2.49
CA GLU A 83 -14.13 0.85 -3.85
C GLU A 83 -12.93 -0.08 -4.01
N PHE A 84 -11.90 0.04 -3.15
CA PHE A 84 -10.78 -0.89 -3.07
C PHE A 84 -10.00 -0.70 -1.76
N VAL A 85 -9.20 -1.72 -1.43
CA VAL A 85 -8.30 -1.73 -0.26
C VAL A 85 -6.85 -1.59 -0.74
N THR A 86 -6.04 -0.80 -0.03
CA THR A 86 -4.66 -0.57 -0.43
C THR A 86 -3.71 -0.28 0.74
N SER A 87 -2.44 -0.56 0.49
CA SER A 87 -1.28 -0.16 1.30
C SER A 87 -0.05 -0.14 0.38
N THR A 88 1.06 0.44 0.85
CA THR A 88 2.33 0.35 0.11
C THR A 88 2.75 -1.10 -0.11
N PHE A 89 2.74 -1.94 0.94
CA PHE A 89 3.20 -3.33 0.89
C PHE A 89 2.11 -4.31 1.35
N ALA A 90 2.04 -5.48 0.71
CA ALA A 90 1.07 -6.53 1.03
C ALA A 90 1.09 -6.93 2.52
N TYR A 91 2.29 -6.96 3.12
CA TYR A 91 2.49 -7.19 4.55
C TYR A 91 1.59 -6.31 5.41
N THR A 92 1.50 -5.02 5.10
CA THR A 92 0.73 -4.05 5.87
C THR A 92 -0.75 -4.39 5.91
N ILE A 93 -1.34 -4.82 4.79
CA ILE A 93 -2.75 -5.24 4.76
C ILE A 93 -2.92 -6.50 5.60
N VAL A 94 -2.03 -7.48 5.45
CA VAL A 94 -2.10 -8.72 6.23
C VAL A 94 -2.03 -8.45 7.73
N GLU A 95 -1.14 -7.58 8.20
CA GLU A 95 -1.06 -7.21 9.62
C GLU A 95 -2.28 -6.42 10.09
N ALA A 96 -2.77 -5.46 9.31
CA ALA A 96 -3.97 -4.71 9.67
C ALA A 96 -5.18 -5.63 9.85
N PHE A 97 -5.35 -6.63 8.97
CA PHE A 97 -6.41 -7.61 9.10
C PHE A 97 -6.18 -8.60 10.23
N ARG A 98 -4.93 -8.99 10.54
CA ARG A 98 -4.62 -9.79 11.74
C ARG A 98 -4.99 -9.05 13.03
N GLU A 99 -4.73 -7.75 13.10
CA GLU A 99 -5.18 -6.92 14.22
C GLU A 99 -6.71 -6.81 14.25
N PHE A 100 -7.36 -6.67 13.09
CA PHE A 100 -8.81 -6.64 12.98
C PHE A 100 -9.47 -7.90 13.55
N GLU A 101 -8.90 -9.10 13.31
CA GLU A 101 -9.41 -10.36 13.87
C GLU A 101 -9.55 -10.31 15.40
N GLN A 102 -8.75 -9.49 16.08
CA GLN A 102 -8.74 -9.33 17.55
C GLN A 102 -9.55 -8.12 18.04
N LEU A 103 -9.77 -7.13 17.18
CA LEU A 103 -10.27 -5.81 17.58
C LEU A 103 -11.69 -5.53 17.06
N TRP A 104 -12.26 -6.39 16.23
CA TRP A 104 -13.55 -6.14 15.56
C TRP A 104 -14.69 -5.83 16.55
N GLU A 105 -14.77 -6.51 17.69
CA GLU A 105 -15.79 -6.24 18.73
C GLU A 105 -15.65 -4.84 19.34
N GLU A 106 -14.40 -4.45 19.61
CA GLU A 106 -14.04 -3.13 20.14
C GLU A 106 -14.45 -2.04 19.14
N ILE A 107 -14.13 -2.24 17.87
CA ILE A 107 -14.47 -1.32 16.78
C ILE A 107 -15.99 -1.25 16.57
N CYS A 108 -16.71 -2.36 16.65
CA CYS A 108 -18.17 -2.37 16.51
C CYS A 108 -18.86 -1.60 17.65
N ARG A 109 -18.38 -1.74 18.89
CA ARG A 109 -18.87 -0.94 20.02
C ARG A 109 -18.65 0.55 19.79
N ASP A 110 -17.45 0.93 19.36
CA ASP A 110 -17.11 2.33 19.08
C ASP A 110 -17.98 2.91 17.95
N ILE A 111 -18.23 2.16 16.87
CA ILE A 111 -19.17 2.57 15.80
C ILE A 111 -20.59 2.70 16.33
N ARG A 112 -21.04 1.77 17.18
CA ARG A 112 -22.38 1.79 17.78
C ARG A 112 -22.59 3.05 18.62
N GLU A 113 -21.62 3.37 19.46
CA GLU A 113 -21.69 4.49 20.41
C GLU A 113 -21.31 5.83 19.78
N GLY A 114 -20.63 5.82 18.64
CA GLY A 114 -20.08 7.02 18.01
C GLY A 114 -18.94 7.64 18.82
N ASP A 115 -18.18 6.82 19.55
CA ASP A 115 -17.02 7.23 20.34
C ASP A 115 -15.79 6.41 19.95
N LEU A 116 -14.66 6.65 20.61
CA LEU A 116 -13.41 5.93 20.40
C LEU A 116 -12.92 5.29 21.69
N SER A 117 -12.39 4.08 21.55
CA SER A 117 -11.69 3.37 22.60
C SER A 117 -10.61 4.23 23.26
N PRO A 118 -10.43 4.16 24.60
CA PRO A 118 -9.30 4.78 25.30
C PRO A 118 -7.92 4.36 24.79
N ARG A 119 -7.83 3.29 23.99
CA ARG A 119 -6.62 2.90 23.24
C ARG A 119 -6.09 4.03 22.37
N ILE A 120 -6.96 4.86 21.84
CA ILE A 120 -6.58 6.03 21.05
C ILE A 120 -6.28 7.17 22.01
N THR A 121 -5.00 7.36 22.33
CA THR A 121 -4.52 8.38 23.28
C THR A 121 -4.19 9.71 22.61
N SER A 122 -3.96 9.72 21.29
CA SER A 122 -3.72 10.95 20.54
C SER A 122 -4.97 11.82 20.46
N LEU A 123 -4.99 12.93 21.21
CA LEU A 123 -6.14 13.86 21.24
C LEU A 123 -6.49 14.44 19.87
N VAL A 124 -5.47 14.72 19.05
CA VAL A 124 -5.65 15.26 17.69
C VAL A 124 -6.32 14.22 16.79
N MET A 125 -5.88 12.95 16.86
CA MET A 125 -6.49 11.85 16.12
C MET A 125 -7.92 11.60 16.59
N ARG A 126 -8.14 11.53 17.92
CA ARG A 126 -9.48 11.36 18.49
C ARG A 126 -10.44 12.41 17.97
N LYS A 127 -10.05 13.69 18.05
CA LYS A 127 -10.88 14.80 17.56
C LYS A 127 -11.22 14.64 16.07
N ALA A 128 -10.22 14.38 15.22
CA ALA A 128 -10.43 14.25 13.78
C ALA A 128 -11.36 13.08 13.41
N VAL A 129 -11.26 11.96 14.12
CA VAL A 129 -12.13 10.80 13.89
C VAL A 129 -13.55 11.08 14.38
N LEU A 130 -13.72 11.64 15.59
CA LEU A 130 -15.03 11.96 16.16
C LEU A 130 -15.80 13.03 15.36
N GLU A 131 -15.10 13.89 14.60
CA GLU A 131 -15.74 14.80 13.64
C GLU A 131 -16.30 14.10 12.40
N LEU A 132 -15.85 12.87 12.09
CA LEU A 132 -16.25 12.10 10.91
C LEU A 132 -17.30 11.03 11.20
N ILE A 133 -17.36 10.55 12.44
CA ILE A 133 -18.28 9.47 12.84
C ILE A 133 -19.43 10.02 13.67
N SER A 134 -20.52 9.25 13.69
CA SER A 134 -21.69 9.49 14.52
C SER A 134 -22.23 8.14 15.01
N PRO A 135 -22.97 8.07 16.13
CA PRO A 135 -23.52 6.80 16.62
C PRO A 135 -24.30 6.05 15.52
N ALA A 136 -23.86 4.83 15.20
CA ALA A 136 -24.39 4.04 14.09
C ALA A 136 -24.70 2.59 14.54
N PRO A 137 -25.70 2.39 15.43
CA PRO A 137 -25.99 1.08 16.01
C PRO A 137 -26.43 0.03 14.98
N LEU A 138 -27.13 0.44 13.93
CA LEU A 138 -27.54 -0.46 12.85
C LEU A 138 -26.33 -0.97 12.07
N LEU A 139 -25.40 -0.08 11.71
CA LEU A 139 -24.17 -0.44 11.01
C LEU A 139 -23.32 -1.39 11.84
N ALA A 140 -23.13 -1.08 13.14
CA ALA A 140 -22.41 -1.96 14.05
C ALA A 140 -23.04 -3.36 14.11
N SER A 141 -24.38 -3.45 14.22
CA SER A 141 -25.08 -4.75 14.27
C SER A 141 -24.94 -5.56 12.97
N ILE A 142 -24.90 -4.87 11.82
CA ILE A 142 -24.61 -5.51 10.53
C ILE A 142 -23.19 -6.06 10.53
N ILE A 143 -22.18 -5.23 10.85
CA ILE A 143 -20.77 -5.65 10.88
C ILE A 143 -20.55 -6.83 11.83
N GLU A 144 -21.13 -6.77 13.04
CA GLU A 144 -21.02 -7.87 14.00
C GLU A 144 -21.59 -9.17 13.46
N LYS A 145 -22.75 -9.11 12.81
CA LYS A 145 -23.36 -10.26 12.15
C LYS A 145 -22.43 -10.83 11.07
N GLU A 146 -21.91 -9.97 10.19
CA GLU A 146 -21.00 -10.39 9.13
C GLU A 146 -19.73 -11.04 9.71
N CYS A 147 -19.14 -10.46 10.76
CA CYS A 147 -17.98 -11.02 11.46
C CYS A 147 -18.27 -12.40 12.08
N MET A 148 -19.45 -12.60 12.68
CA MET A 148 -19.84 -13.88 13.27
C MET A 148 -20.12 -14.97 12.24
N GLU A 149 -20.56 -14.60 11.03
CA GLU A 149 -20.83 -15.54 9.93
C GLU A 149 -19.56 -15.99 9.19
N LEU A 150 -18.48 -15.20 9.28
CA LEU A 150 -17.18 -15.54 8.68
C LEU A 150 -16.58 -16.80 9.30
N LYS A 151 -16.07 -17.68 8.44
CA LYS A 151 -15.30 -18.86 8.85
C LYS A 151 -13.83 -18.61 8.62
N ASP A 152 -13.05 -18.65 9.69
CA ASP A 152 -11.59 -18.43 9.66
C ASP A 152 -11.19 -17.10 9.00
N TRP A 153 -12.07 -16.08 8.97
CA TRP A 153 -11.82 -14.80 8.28
C TRP A 153 -11.61 -14.88 6.76
N TYR A 154 -11.98 -16.00 6.14
CA TYR A 154 -11.88 -16.15 4.69
C TYR A 154 -12.84 -15.17 3.99
N GLY A 155 -12.33 -14.38 3.04
CA GLY A 155 -13.13 -13.42 2.28
C GLY A 155 -13.66 -12.25 3.12
N VAL A 156 -13.04 -11.96 4.27
CA VAL A 156 -13.45 -10.84 5.15
C VAL A 156 -13.56 -9.50 4.39
N ILE A 157 -12.69 -9.28 3.40
CA ILE A 157 -12.68 -8.00 2.67
C ILE A 157 -13.97 -7.82 1.83
N PRO A 158 -14.30 -8.72 0.89
CA PRO A 158 -15.55 -8.57 0.15
C PRO A 158 -16.81 -8.70 1.02
N GLN A 159 -16.74 -9.38 2.18
CA GLN A 159 -17.88 -9.47 3.10
C GLN A 159 -18.20 -8.13 3.76
N LEU A 160 -17.18 -7.44 4.30
CA LEU A 160 -17.35 -6.18 5.03
C LEU A 160 -17.35 -4.94 4.13
N TRP A 161 -16.73 -5.03 2.95
CA TRP A 161 -16.68 -3.96 1.95
C TRP A 161 -17.26 -4.47 0.63
N PRO A 162 -18.59 -4.60 0.50
CA PRO A 162 -19.22 -5.27 -0.64
C PRO A 162 -19.02 -4.56 -1.99
N ASN A 163 -18.61 -3.28 -1.98
CA ASN A 163 -18.29 -2.52 -3.18
C ASN A 163 -16.79 -2.54 -3.55
N ALA A 164 -15.95 -3.21 -2.76
CA ALA A 164 -14.52 -3.33 -3.06
C ALA A 164 -14.32 -4.15 -4.33
N LYS A 165 -13.50 -3.63 -5.25
CA LYS A 165 -13.28 -4.19 -6.59
C LYS A 165 -11.98 -4.96 -6.72
N TYR A 166 -10.99 -4.60 -5.92
CA TYR A 166 -9.66 -5.18 -5.93
C TYR A 166 -8.90 -4.79 -4.66
N ILE A 167 -7.75 -5.43 -4.46
CA ILE A 167 -6.75 -5.03 -3.50
C ILE A 167 -5.52 -4.57 -4.27
N TYR A 168 -5.00 -3.39 -3.95
CA TYR A 168 -3.83 -2.81 -4.61
C TYR A 168 -2.67 -2.67 -3.64
N SER A 169 -1.51 -3.20 -4.00
CA SER A 169 -0.31 -3.10 -3.17
C SER A 169 0.95 -3.57 -3.91
N ILE A 170 2.14 -3.31 -3.36
CA ILE A 170 3.35 -4.01 -3.77
C ILE A 170 3.26 -5.45 -3.25
N MET A 171 3.26 -6.40 -4.19
CA MET A 171 3.04 -7.82 -3.92
C MET A 171 4.13 -8.73 -4.53
N THR A 172 5.10 -8.14 -5.22
CA THR A 172 6.23 -8.82 -5.86
C THR A 172 7.42 -8.95 -4.91
N GLY A 173 8.45 -9.69 -5.33
CA GLY A 173 9.71 -9.82 -4.59
C GLY A 173 9.51 -10.37 -3.18
N SER A 174 10.01 -9.65 -2.17
CA SER A 174 9.92 -10.06 -0.77
C SER A 174 8.50 -10.08 -0.20
N MET A 175 7.51 -9.57 -0.95
CA MET A 175 6.10 -9.59 -0.55
C MET A 175 5.36 -10.89 -0.93
N LEU A 176 5.94 -11.72 -1.80
CA LEU A 176 5.35 -13.00 -2.23
C LEU A 176 4.90 -13.92 -1.07
N PRO A 177 5.65 -14.06 0.05
CA PRO A 177 5.23 -14.91 1.16
C PRO A 177 3.89 -14.51 1.81
N TYR A 178 3.48 -13.23 1.70
CA TYR A 178 2.24 -12.74 2.28
C TYR A 178 1.00 -13.04 1.42
N LEU A 179 1.20 -13.41 0.14
CA LEU A 179 0.11 -13.62 -0.80
C LEU A 179 -0.87 -14.69 -0.34
N LYS A 180 -0.41 -15.76 0.32
CA LYS A 180 -1.29 -16.81 0.82
C LYS A 180 -2.33 -16.26 1.80
N LYS A 181 -1.90 -15.49 2.80
CA LYS A 181 -2.82 -14.90 3.80
C LYS A 181 -3.59 -13.71 3.21
N LEU A 182 -3.00 -12.95 2.28
CA LEU A 182 -3.72 -11.88 1.60
C LEU A 182 -4.87 -12.43 0.73
N ARG A 183 -4.65 -13.48 -0.06
CA ARG A 183 -5.70 -14.17 -0.83
C ARG A 183 -6.80 -14.72 0.07
N HIS A 184 -6.43 -15.21 1.25
CA HIS A 184 -7.39 -15.67 2.24
C HIS A 184 -8.36 -14.56 2.65
N TYR A 185 -7.86 -13.36 2.96
CA TYR A 185 -8.72 -12.21 3.27
C TYR A 185 -9.47 -11.66 2.05
N ALA A 186 -8.83 -11.69 0.88
CA ALA A 186 -9.38 -11.17 -0.37
C ALA A 186 -10.56 -11.99 -0.90
N GLY A 187 -10.58 -13.30 -0.63
CA GLY A 187 -11.56 -14.22 -1.20
C GLY A 187 -11.48 -14.22 -2.73
N HIS A 188 -12.52 -13.68 -3.38
CA HIS A 188 -12.62 -13.59 -4.83
C HIS A 188 -12.06 -12.28 -5.41
N LEU A 189 -11.65 -11.32 -4.58
CA LEU A 189 -11.16 -10.03 -5.07
C LEU A 189 -9.82 -10.17 -5.79
N PRO A 190 -9.66 -9.54 -6.98
CA PRO A 190 -8.39 -9.45 -7.68
C PRO A 190 -7.29 -8.80 -6.81
N LEU A 191 -6.08 -9.34 -6.90
CA LEU A 191 -4.88 -8.76 -6.32
C LEU A 191 -4.09 -8.03 -7.41
N VAL A 192 -4.08 -6.71 -7.36
CA VAL A 192 -3.48 -5.85 -8.38
C VAL A 192 -2.11 -5.36 -7.89
N GLY A 193 -1.05 -5.76 -8.59
CA GLY A 193 0.31 -5.34 -8.27
C GLY A 193 0.52 -3.84 -8.55
N ALA A 194 1.07 -3.14 -7.56
CA ALA A 194 1.46 -1.74 -7.67
C ALA A 194 2.74 -1.56 -8.48
N ASP A 195 2.95 -0.34 -8.96
CA ASP A 195 4.11 0.09 -9.73
C ASP A 195 5.44 -0.09 -8.98
N TYR A 196 6.54 -0.13 -9.73
CA TYR A 196 7.90 -0.33 -9.22
C TYR A 196 8.66 0.99 -9.09
N GLY A 197 9.23 1.23 -7.91
CA GLY A 197 10.07 2.40 -7.64
C GLY A 197 10.95 2.20 -6.41
N ALA A 198 11.83 3.16 -6.20
CA ALA A 198 12.76 3.27 -5.08
C ALA A 198 12.76 4.72 -4.54
N THR A 199 13.53 4.99 -3.48
CA THR A 199 13.62 6.35 -2.93
C THR A 199 14.32 7.30 -3.91
N GLU A 200 15.22 6.74 -4.72
CA GLU A 200 16.03 7.40 -5.73
C GLU A 200 15.19 7.77 -6.95
N CYS A 201 14.25 6.91 -7.38
CA CYS A 201 13.46 7.12 -8.60
C CYS A 201 12.23 6.20 -8.68
N TRP A 202 11.15 6.68 -9.31
CA TRP A 202 10.12 5.81 -9.87
C TRP A 202 10.67 5.11 -11.12
N ILE A 203 10.48 3.80 -11.24
CA ILE A 203 11.17 3.01 -12.26
C ILE A 203 10.19 2.55 -13.35
N GLY A 204 9.17 1.80 -12.99
CA GLY A 204 8.29 1.16 -13.97
C GLY A 204 6.85 1.01 -13.50
N ALA A 205 5.94 0.95 -14.46
CA ALA A 205 4.52 0.80 -14.22
C ALA A 205 4.06 -0.64 -14.50
N ASN A 206 3.08 -1.12 -13.74
CA ASN A 206 2.38 -2.36 -14.08
C ASN A 206 1.32 -2.07 -15.16
N ILE A 207 1.60 -2.46 -16.40
CA ILE A 207 0.70 -2.25 -17.54
C ILE A 207 -0.35 -3.36 -17.71
N ASP A 208 -0.19 -4.49 -16.99
CA ASP A 208 -1.16 -5.58 -16.96
C ASP A 208 -1.70 -5.77 -15.53
N PRO A 209 -2.69 -4.95 -15.12
CA PRO A 209 -3.26 -5.03 -13.78
C PRO A 209 -4.08 -6.31 -13.53
N ALA A 210 -4.33 -7.13 -14.56
CA ALA A 210 -5.02 -8.41 -14.43
C ALA A 210 -4.05 -9.58 -14.16
N ALA A 211 -2.75 -9.38 -14.38
CA ALA A 211 -1.75 -10.39 -14.11
C ALA A 211 -1.73 -10.77 -12.61
N PRO A 212 -1.57 -12.06 -12.28
CA PRO A 212 -1.40 -12.47 -10.89
C PRO A 212 -0.09 -11.89 -10.34
N PRO A 213 -0.01 -11.59 -9.03
CA PRO A 213 1.19 -11.00 -8.41
C PRO A 213 2.52 -11.70 -8.72
N GLU A 214 2.52 -13.01 -8.91
CA GLU A 214 3.70 -13.82 -9.24
C GLU A 214 4.23 -13.60 -10.66
N LEU A 215 3.42 -13.06 -11.58
CA LEU A 215 3.74 -12.86 -12.99
C LEU A 215 3.77 -11.38 -13.39
N VAL A 216 3.66 -10.47 -12.41
CA VAL A 216 3.70 -9.03 -12.67
C VAL A 216 5.04 -8.66 -13.30
N SER A 217 4.98 -7.92 -14.41
CA SER A 217 6.13 -7.32 -15.08
C SER A 217 5.98 -5.80 -15.08
N PHE A 218 7.09 -5.09 -14.87
CA PHE A 218 7.10 -3.64 -14.82
C PHE A 218 7.69 -3.07 -16.11
N THR A 219 6.92 -2.21 -16.79
CA THR A 219 7.41 -1.48 -17.95
C THR A 219 8.13 -0.23 -17.45
N VAL A 220 9.44 -0.17 -17.66
CA VAL A 220 10.25 1.01 -17.32
C VAL A 220 9.71 2.22 -18.07
N VAL A 221 9.49 3.32 -17.37
CA VAL A 221 8.94 4.55 -17.94
C VAL A 221 10.10 5.49 -18.30
N PRO A 222 10.47 5.64 -19.60
CA PRO A 222 11.71 6.31 -19.99
C PRO A 222 11.80 7.79 -19.63
N THR A 223 10.68 8.42 -19.24
CA THR A 223 10.63 9.84 -18.88
C THR A 223 10.91 10.10 -17.40
N PHE A 224 11.00 9.07 -16.55
CA PHE A 224 11.26 9.26 -15.10
C PHE A 224 12.73 9.51 -14.78
N ALA A 225 13.64 8.91 -15.54
CA ALA A 225 15.09 9.06 -15.42
C ALA A 225 15.78 8.51 -16.69
N TYR A 226 17.09 8.66 -16.78
CA TYR A 226 17.89 7.88 -17.72
C TYR A 226 18.24 6.53 -17.08
N PHE A 227 17.90 5.44 -17.77
CA PHE A 227 18.03 4.07 -17.27
C PHE A 227 19.06 3.26 -18.07
N GLU A 228 19.95 2.61 -17.34
CA GLU A 228 20.92 1.66 -17.84
C GLU A 228 20.83 0.34 -17.05
N PHE A 229 21.38 -0.74 -17.61
CA PHE A 229 21.20 -2.09 -17.10
C PHE A 229 22.54 -2.82 -17.08
N LEU A 230 23.01 -3.17 -15.89
CA LEU A 230 24.27 -3.87 -15.68
C LEU A 230 24.03 -5.39 -15.67
N PRO A 231 24.57 -6.19 -16.61
CA PRO A 231 24.33 -7.63 -16.65
C PRO A 231 24.85 -8.34 -15.39
N LEU A 232 24.01 -9.17 -14.75
CA LEU A 232 24.37 -9.91 -13.53
C LEU A 232 25.08 -11.23 -13.82
N HIS A 233 24.90 -11.81 -15.01
CA HIS A 233 25.53 -13.06 -15.40
C HIS A 233 26.69 -12.81 -16.37
N ARG A 234 27.91 -12.75 -15.83
CA ARG A 234 29.09 -13.04 -16.64
C ARG A 234 29.13 -14.54 -16.89
N HIS A 235 29.32 -14.93 -18.14
CA HIS A 235 29.60 -16.29 -18.57
C HIS A 235 30.40 -17.07 -17.50
N ARG A 236 30.03 -18.34 -17.27
CA ARG A 236 30.97 -19.35 -16.77
C ARG A 236 32.17 -19.42 -17.72
N SER A 237 33.10 -18.47 -17.64
CA SER A 237 34.41 -18.61 -18.25
C SER A 237 35.12 -19.70 -17.45
N GLN A 238 35.46 -20.80 -18.13
CA GLN A 238 36.17 -21.94 -17.56
C GLN A 238 37.61 -21.65 -17.10
N ASP A 239 38.02 -20.38 -17.01
CA ASP A 239 39.37 -20.00 -16.62
C ASP A 239 39.39 -19.48 -15.18
N ALA A 240 39.57 -20.42 -14.25
CA ALA A 240 39.76 -20.18 -12.82
C ALA A 240 41.10 -19.51 -12.46
N ALA A 241 41.74 -18.78 -13.39
CA ALA A 241 43.09 -18.24 -13.24
C ALA A 241 43.17 -16.70 -13.26
N ALA A 242 42.06 -15.98 -13.44
CA ALA A 242 42.02 -14.51 -13.36
C ALA A 242 41.23 -14.04 -12.13
N MET A 243 41.62 -14.46 -10.94
CA MET A 243 41.28 -13.74 -9.71
C MET A 243 41.98 -12.38 -9.77
N HIS A 244 41.22 -11.28 -9.83
CA HIS A 244 41.62 -9.85 -9.68
C HIS A 244 41.44 -8.88 -10.87
N GLU A 245 40.57 -9.15 -11.84
CA GLU A 245 40.01 -8.04 -12.65
C GLU A 245 38.49 -8.07 -12.59
N PHE A 246 37.93 -7.11 -11.86
CA PHE A 246 36.49 -6.91 -11.76
C PHE A 246 35.84 -6.49 -13.08
N THR A 247 36.52 -6.45 -14.24
CA THR A 247 36.08 -5.91 -15.55
C THR A 247 34.61 -5.50 -15.59
N GLU A 248 34.22 -4.39 -14.94
CA GLU A 248 32.79 -4.06 -14.74
C GLU A 248 32.08 -4.21 -16.09
N ALA A 249 31.04 -5.05 -16.12
CA ALA A 249 30.34 -5.30 -17.36
C ALA A 249 29.81 -3.94 -17.83
N GLN A 250 29.95 -3.60 -19.12
CA GLN A 250 29.45 -2.30 -19.56
C GLN A 250 27.92 -2.30 -19.45
N PRO A 251 27.33 -1.29 -18.78
CA PRO A 251 25.89 -1.20 -18.69
C PRO A 251 25.31 -0.98 -20.09
N VAL A 252 24.18 -1.62 -20.37
CA VAL A 252 23.45 -1.48 -21.64
C VAL A 252 22.29 -0.51 -21.47
N ARG A 253 21.90 0.17 -22.55
CA ARG A 253 20.76 1.09 -22.53
C ARG A 253 19.43 0.33 -22.39
N LEU A 254 18.39 1.01 -21.94
CA LEU A 254 17.02 0.45 -21.86
C LEU A 254 16.56 -0.27 -23.14
N SER A 255 16.93 0.21 -24.33
CA SER A 255 16.53 -0.40 -25.60
C SER A 255 17.39 -1.60 -26.03
N GLN A 256 18.40 -1.97 -25.23
CA GLN A 256 19.40 -2.99 -25.54
C GLN A 256 19.37 -4.18 -24.58
N VAL A 257 18.39 -4.23 -23.67
CA VAL A 257 18.19 -5.39 -22.80
C VAL A 257 17.69 -6.58 -23.62
N GLU A 258 18.13 -7.78 -23.25
CA GLU A 258 17.78 -9.02 -23.92
C GLU A 258 16.76 -9.83 -23.10
N LEU A 259 15.87 -10.54 -23.80
CA LEU A 259 14.83 -11.32 -23.16
C LEU A 259 15.42 -12.52 -22.42
N GLY A 260 15.08 -12.67 -21.14
CA GLY A 260 15.52 -13.79 -20.30
C GLY A 260 16.83 -13.55 -19.57
N GLU A 261 17.49 -12.41 -19.80
CA GLU A 261 18.71 -12.01 -19.10
C GLU A 261 18.38 -11.21 -17.82
N GLU A 262 19.29 -11.28 -16.85
CA GLU A 262 19.16 -10.60 -15.55
C GLU A 262 20.10 -9.40 -15.46
N TYR A 263 19.58 -8.27 -14.98
CA TYR A 263 20.32 -7.02 -14.87
C TYR A 263 20.08 -6.31 -13.54
N GLU A 264 21.09 -5.60 -13.06
CA GLU A 264 20.95 -4.56 -12.06
C GLU A 264 20.56 -3.24 -12.74
N VAL A 265 19.55 -2.55 -12.18
CA VAL A 265 19.06 -1.28 -12.72
C VAL A 265 19.96 -0.14 -12.24
N VAL A 266 20.51 0.62 -13.19
CA VAL A 266 21.30 1.83 -12.94
C VAL A 266 20.47 3.05 -13.36
N VAL A 267 20.36 4.04 -12.46
CA VAL A 267 19.53 5.23 -12.69
C VAL A 267 20.37 6.50 -12.64
N THR A 268 20.17 7.39 -13.59
CA THR A 268 20.64 8.78 -13.56
C THR A 268 19.41 9.70 -13.51
N THR A 269 19.26 10.42 -12.40
CA THR A 269 18.05 11.20 -12.08
C THR A 269 18.25 12.70 -12.33
N PHE A 270 17.14 13.43 -12.32
CA PHE A 270 17.15 14.89 -12.40
C PHE A 270 17.65 15.50 -11.07
N THR A 271 18.46 16.56 -11.16
CA THR A 271 18.86 17.43 -10.02
C THR A 271 17.91 18.58 -9.80
#